data_AF-A0A2U1LEE0-F1
#
_entry.id   AF-A0A2U1LEE0-F1
#
_cell.length_a   1.000
_cell.length_b   1.000
_cell.length_c   1.000
_cell.angle_alpha   90.00
_cell.angle_beta   90.00
_cell.angle_gamma   90.00
#
_symmetry.space_group_name_H-M   'P 1'
#
loop_
_entity.id
_entity.type
_entity.pdbx_description
1 polymer ?
#
loop_
_entity_poly.entity_id
_entity_poly.type
_entity_poly.pdbx_seq_one_letter_code
_entity_poly.pdbx_strand_id
1 'polypeptide(L)'
;MQLVLVNDKGQVCERVYIEACLDQIQYENGLKVLPSSVENSRFPGGRCYSIYVDKLMDIRVRARFLNPKITYSVNLVFRNALQRVWLCRTLHYKLNGDTKCCMVYDTYAREDGWFVVPLYEFTSDHKTADFEIIFEGTRNGCELQVAGFEFQPNEKVELHDQGLEEYQDIVKAASQSLFYKTLEELEVLLSVGFHINNHKTCLIPRQGGYSFYHTDLYSRFPRFFKTNEKGFKVHIRTQFLTPSIRYTVNLVLCKDEYSIEQMYAALRYKLEGEAKTSIVYLATTTKDNLSYIAELYQFTSDGRVFDLEIVFLDHKKDLHVEGVLFQPLEKVEHEQALADEEVSNDSMQWTMKENDSGTKLLKWFHVDKGQEGYAVDKDGKKSLMLAARGVIKTEGLSFTSLPESRFQEVAVITANNFDIVKEIKCDALTPETTYACYLVYKYTGDQLVLKTPHTKDRNYIRGYIYLLSPPKTPIIGQNLGQKTHSSLKRSKFIVVPRQRNDGWMEVKVWEFQPPSSTDTIDMYIMLTTPDYNDISGLIIESIELRPVVAHST
;
A
#
# COMPACT_ATOMS: atom_id res chain seq x y z
N MET A 1 24.11 25.57 -32.24
CA MET A 1 24.60 26.63 -31.32
C MET A 1 25.30 25.93 -30.14
N GLN A 2 26.32 26.54 -29.51
CA GLN A 2 27.04 26.04 -28.33
C GLN A 2 27.42 27.24 -27.44
N LEU A 3 27.45 27.05 -26.12
CA LEU A 3 27.84 28.09 -25.15
C LEU A 3 28.97 27.56 -24.28
N VAL A 4 30.02 28.36 -24.10
CA VAL A 4 31.19 27.99 -23.32
C VAL A 4 31.30 28.96 -22.13
N LEU A 5 31.40 28.39 -20.94
CA LEU A 5 31.60 29.12 -19.69
C LEU A 5 32.90 28.61 -19.06
N VAL A 6 33.54 29.45 -18.24
CA VAL A 6 34.74 29.07 -17.48
C VAL A 6 34.43 29.28 -16.01
N ASN A 7 34.67 28.25 -15.19
CA ASN A 7 34.50 28.34 -13.74
C ASN A 7 35.69 29.07 -13.09
N ASP A 8 35.59 29.35 -11.79
CA ASP A 8 36.62 30.08 -11.04
C ASP A 8 37.98 29.38 -11.01
N LYS A 9 38.03 28.09 -11.36
CA LYS A 9 39.24 27.26 -11.46
C LYS A 9 39.82 27.22 -12.88
N GLY A 10 39.27 28.00 -13.83
CA GLY A 10 39.71 28.02 -15.22
C GLY A 10 39.27 26.80 -16.05
N GLN A 11 38.35 25.99 -15.52
CA GLN A 11 37.83 24.80 -16.20
C GLN A 11 36.60 25.17 -17.04
N VAL A 12 36.51 24.61 -18.23
CA VAL A 12 35.44 24.87 -19.18
C VAL A 12 34.19 24.09 -18.78
N CYS A 13 33.03 24.76 -18.74
CA CYS A 13 31.71 24.15 -18.84
C CYS A 13 31.15 24.43 -20.24
N GLU A 14 30.76 23.39 -20.98
CA GLU A 14 30.18 23.54 -22.33
C GLU A 14 28.70 23.16 -22.32
N ARG A 15 27.84 24.02 -22.88
CA ARG A 15 26.42 23.74 -23.10
C ARG A 15 26.15 23.50 -24.58
N VAL A 16 25.55 22.36 -24.88
CA VAL A 16 25.15 21.96 -26.23
C VAL A 16 23.64 22.02 -26.32
N TYR A 17 23.17 22.81 -27.26
CA TYR A 17 21.75 23.08 -27.48
C TYR A 17 21.09 21.87 -28.11
N ILE A 18 19.85 21.57 -27.73
CA ILE A 18 19.15 20.42 -28.31
C ILE A 18 19.09 20.50 -29.84
N GLU A 19 18.88 21.69 -30.41
CA GLU A 19 18.87 21.95 -31.85
C GLU A 19 20.17 21.52 -32.55
N ALA A 20 21.32 21.59 -31.86
CA ALA A 20 22.61 21.19 -32.40
C ALA A 20 22.83 19.66 -32.38
N CYS A 21 21.96 18.92 -31.69
CA CYS A 21 22.07 17.48 -31.51
C CYS A 21 21.10 16.68 -32.39
N LEU A 22 20.14 17.35 -33.04
CA LEU A 22 19.12 16.74 -33.90
C LEU A 22 19.57 16.67 -35.36
N ASP A 23 19.10 15.66 -36.07
CA ASP A 23 19.16 15.65 -37.54
C ASP A 23 18.01 16.47 -38.16
N GLN A 24 18.06 16.64 -39.49
CA GLN A 24 17.11 17.48 -40.24
C GLN A 24 15.67 16.93 -40.22
N ILE A 25 15.48 15.61 -40.03
CA ILE A 25 14.15 14.97 -40.00
C ILE A 25 13.50 15.13 -38.63
N GLN A 26 14.30 15.06 -37.56
CA GLN A 26 13.87 15.32 -36.19
C GLN A 26 13.54 16.80 -35.96
N TYR A 27 14.27 17.70 -36.64
CA TYR A 27 14.07 19.15 -36.57
C TYR A 27 12.64 19.58 -36.94
N GLU A 28 12.04 18.98 -37.97
CA GLU A 28 10.75 19.42 -38.53
C GLU A 28 9.51 18.94 -37.75
N ASN A 29 9.65 17.92 -36.89
CA ASN A 29 8.50 17.23 -36.28
C ASN A 29 8.33 17.43 -34.75
N GLY A 30 9.30 18.04 -34.03
CA GLY A 30 9.27 18.04 -32.55
C GLY A 30 9.85 19.26 -31.82
N LEU A 31 10.41 20.25 -32.54
CA LEU A 31 10.94 21.47 -31.92
C LEU A 31 9.79 22.44 -31.55
N LYS A 32 9.69 22.83 -30.27
CA LYS A 32 8.69 23.80 -29.79
C LYS A 32 9.37 25.07 -29.28
N VAL A 33 8.75 26.22 -29.52
CA VAL A 33 9.12 27.50 -28.91
C VAL A 33 8.28 27.66 -27.65
N LEU A 34 8.93 27.85 -26.49
CA LEU A 34 8.22 28.06 -25.23
C LEU A 34 7.58 29.46 -25.18
N PRO A 35 6.45 29.64 -24.46
CA PRO A 35 5.89 30.97 -24.21
C PRO A 35 6.90 31.88 -23.51
N SER A 36 6.84 33.20 -23.77
CA SER A 36 7.77 34.20 -23.21
C SER A 36 7.80 34.24 -21.68
N SER A 37 6.76 33.75 -21.00
CA SER A 37 6.74 33.59 -19.53
C SER A 37 7.68 32.50 -19.00
N VAL A 38 8.36 31.74 -19.87
CA VAL A 38 9.25 30.62 -19.56
C VAL A 38 10.71 30.93 -19.94
N GLU A 39 11.02 32.19 -20.24
CA GLU A 39 12.33 32.71 -20.71
C GLU A 39 13.52 32.56 -19.74
N ASN A 40 13.40 31.79 -18.66
CA ASN A 40 14.54 31.48 -17.77
C ASN A 40 15.37 30.26 -18.22
N SER A 41 15.02 29.61 -19.34
CA SER A 41 15.92 28.63 -19.95
C SER A 41 17.19 29.37 -20.41
N ARG A 42 18.35 29.05 -19.84
CA ARG A 42 19.67 29.66 -20.19
C ARG A 42 20.14 29.35 -21.63
N PHE A 43 19.20 28.96 -22.49
CA PHE A 43 19.37 28.62 -23.89
C PHE A 43 18.67 29.69 -24.76
N PRO A 44 19.35 30.39 -25.70
CA PRO A 44 18.76 31.46 -26.50
C PRO A 44 17.51 31.03 -27.26
N GLY A 45 16.49 31.88 -27.22
CA GLY A 45 15.25 31.72 -27.97
C GLY A 45 14.21 30.79 -27.34
N GLY A 46 14.44 30.28 -26.12
CA GLY A 46 13.43 29.50 -25.39
C GLY A 46 12.97 28.23 -26.10
N ARG A 47 13.78 27.68 -27.00
CA ARG A 47 13.44 26.49 -27.77
C ARG A 47 13.73 25.23 -26.96
N CYS A 48 12.78 24.30 -26.95
CA CYS A 48 12.96 22.98 -26.39
C CYS A 48 12.45 21.94 -27.38
N TYR A 49 13.00 20.73 -27.32
CA TYR A 49 12.47 19.60 -28.06
C TYR A 49 11.54 18.78 -27.15
N SER A 50 10.33 18.50 -27.62
CA SER A 50 9.40 17.64 -26.90
C SER A 50 9.74 16.18 -27.19
N ILE A 51 10.33 15.51 -26.21
CA ILE A 51 10.50 14.06 -26.22
C ILE A 51 9.20 13.45 -25.72
N TYR A 52 8.50 12.79 -26.64
CA TYR A 52 7.41 11.88 -26.29
C TYR A 52 8.02 10.57 -25.86
N VAL A 53 7.82 10.22 -24.59
CA VAL A 53 8.50 9.08 -23.96
C VAL A 53 7.94 7.72 -24.44
N ASP A 54 7.10 7.71 -25.48
CA ASP A 54 6.71 6.50 -26.23
C ASP A 54 7.48 6.34 -27.55
N LYS A 55 8.32 7.31 -27.94
CA LYS A 55 9.11 7.30 -29.17
C LYS A 55 10.60 7.24 -28.82
N LEU A 56 11.29 6.26 -29.42
CA LEU A 56 12.74 6.22 -29.38
C LEU A 56 13.29 7.47 -30.05
N MET A 57 14.20 8.15 -29.36
CA MET A 57 14.85 9.34 -29.88
C MET A 57 16.35 9.16 -29.84
N ASP A 58 16.95 9.18 -31.02
CA ASP A 58 18.39 9.09 -31.22
C ASP A 58 18.98 10.51 -31.34
N ILE A 59 19.88 10.85 -30.44
CA ILE A 59 20.50 12.18 -30.35
C ILE A 59 22.01 12.01 -30.38
N ARG A 60 22.68 12.83 -31.19
CA ARG A 60 24.14 12.89 -31.19
C ARG A 60 24.63 14.17 -30.51
N VAL A 61 25.22 14.02 -29.32
CA VAL A 61 25.72 15.13 -28.50
C VAL A 61 27.22 15.30 -28.68
N ARG A 62 27.65 16.48 -29.13
CA ARG A 62 29.07 16.80 -29.34
C ARG A 62 29.53 18.02 -28.56
N ALA A 63 30.50 17.83 -27.67
CA ALA A 63 31.29 18.88 -27.02
C ALA A 63 32.62 19.09 -27.76
N ARG A 64 33.14 20.32 -27.80
CA ARG A 64 34.35 20.69 -28.58
C ARG A 64 35.41 21.47 -27.82
N PHE A 65 35.12 21.95 -26.62
CA PHE A 65 35.96 22.88 -25.88
C PHE A 65 36.37 22.39 -24.50
N LEU A 66 36.30 21.09 -24.25
CA LEU A 66 36.63 20.49 -22.96
C LEU A 66 38.12 20.62 -22.65
N ASN A 67 38.46 20.68 -21.36
CA ASN A 67 39.84 20.59 -20.92
C ASN A 67 40.28 19.12 -20.88
N PRO A 68 41.38 18.74 -21.54
CA PRO A 68 41.94 17.40 -21.41
C PRO A 68 42.31 17.07 -19.96
N LYS A 69 42.20 15.79 -19.59
CA LYS A 69 42.47 15.21 -18.27
C LYS A 69 41.53 15.66 -17.15
N ILE A 70 40.46 16.38 -17.48
CA ILE A 70 39.38 16.70 -16.53
C ILE A 70 38.27 15.67 -16.68
N THR A 71 37.70 15.23 -15.57
CA THR A 71 36.49 14.40 -15.56
C THR A 71 35.28 15.30 -15.72
N TYR A 72 34.39 14.94 -16.64
CA TYR A 72 33.18 15.68 -16.97
C TYR A 72 31.96 14.82 -16.71
N SER A 73 30.89 15.43 -16.19
CA SER A 73 29.55 14.89 -16.25
C SER A 73 28.82 15.42 -17.48
N VAL A 74 28.15 14.52 -18.20
CA VAL A 74 27.19 14.82 -19.27
C VAL A 74 25.81 14.92 -18.63
N ASN A 75 25.27 16.12 -18.53
CA ASN A 75 24.00 16.38 -17.85
C ASN A 75 22.91 16.71 -18.85
N LEU A 76 21.73 16.10 -18.70
CA LEU A 76 20.54 16.44 -19.46
C LEU A 76 19.81 17.61 -18.79
N VAL A 77 19.45 18.63 -19.56
CA VAL A 77 18.63 19.75 -19.09
C VAL A 77 17.23 19.66 -19.65
N PHE A 78 16.25 19.45 -18.78
CA PHE A 78 14.87 19.23 -19.19
C PHE A 78 13.87 19.70 -18.16
N ARG A 79 12.59 19.74 -18.55
CA ARG A 79 11.46 19.91 -17.63
C ARG A 79 10.26 19.10 -18.12
N ASN A 80 9.28 18.88 -17.25
CA ASN A 80 8.05 18.19 -17.64
C ASN A 80 7.03 19.18 -18.24
N ALA A 81 6.50 18.89 -19.43
CA ALA A 81 5.54 19.76 -20.12
C ALA A 81 4.22 19.95 -19.34
N LEU A 82 3.82 18.96 -18.54
CA LEU A 82 2.59 18.98 -17.73
C LEU A 82 2.84 19.45 -16.29
N GLN A 83 4.07 19.86 -15.94
CA GLN A 83 4.50 20.15 -14.55
C GLN A 83 4.27 18.98 -13.57
N ARG A 84 4.02 17.77 -14.07
CA ARG A 84 3.83 16.54 -13.28
C ARG A 84 5.11 15.73 -13.24
N VAL A 85 6.20 16.31 -12.74
CA VAL A 85 7.54 15.70 -12.78
C VAL A 85 7.59 14.34 -12.06
N TRP A 86 6.69 14.11 -11.09
CA TRP A 86 6.50 12.80 -10.46
C TRP A 86 6.19 11.65 -11.42
N LEU A 87 5.84 11.90 -12.69
CA LEU A 87 5.61 10.84 -13.68
C LEU A 87 6.92 10.30 -14.33
N CYS A 88 8.00 11.09 -14.39
CA CYS A 88 9.28 10.67 -14.99
C CYS A 88 10.38 10.60 -13.92
N ARG A 89 10.49 9.44 -13.27
CA ARG A 89 11.41 9.20 -12.14
C ARG A 89 12.70 8.48 -12.51
N THR A 90 12.68 7.76 -13.63
CA THR A 90 13.84 7.08 -14.19
C THR A 90 13.92 7.39 -15.68
N LEU A 91 15.14 7.64 -16.15
CA LEU A 91 15.44 7.83 -17.57
C LEU A 91 16.23 6.62 -18.03
N HIS A 92 15.62 5.83 -18.91
CA HIS A 92 16.28 4.73 -19.60
C HIS A 92 16.84 5.25 -20.92
N TYR A 93 18.10 4.95 -21.20
CA TYR A 93 18.74 5.41 -22.43
C TYR A 93 19.89 4.47 -22.81
N LYS A 94 20.24 4.42 -24.09
CA LYS A 94 21.46 3.79 -24.57
C LYS A 94 22.51 4.86 -24.81
N LEU A 95 23.70 4.65 -24.28
CA LEU A 95 24.86 5.48 -24.54
C LEU A 95 25.86 4.69 -25.38
N ASN A 96 26.07 5.07 -26.64
CA ASN A 96 26.95 4.35 -27.57
C ASN A 96 26.66 2.84 -27.64
N GLY A 97 25.37 2.46 -27.57
CA GLY A 97 24.91 1.07 -27.58
C GLY A 97 24.71 0.42 -26.20
N ASP A 98 25.32 0.95 -25.14
CA ASP A 98 25.19 0.41 -23.78
C ASP A 98 23.92 0.93 -23.10
N THR A 99 23.02 0.02 -22.69
CA THR A 99 21.81 0.38 -21.94
C THR A 99 22.17 0.87 -20.53
N LYS A 100 21.67 2.05 -20.19
CA LYS A 100 21.85 2.75 -18.92
C LYS A 100 20.52 3.24 -18.38
N CYS A 101 20.50 3.50 -17.08
CA CYS A 101 19.37 4.11 -16.39
C CYS A 101 19.88 5.06 -15.32
N CYS A 102 19.30 6.26 -15.23
CA CYS A 102 19.54 7.20 -14.14
C CYS A 102 18.23 7.62 -13.47
N MET A 103 18.33 8.13 -12.25
CA MET A 103 17.18 8.57 -11.46
C MET A 103 16.98 10.08 -11.52
N VAL A 104 15.73 10.53 -11.50
CA VAL A 104 15.33 11.94 -11.56
C VAL A 104 14.53 12.29 -10.31
N TYR A 105 15.00 13.27 -9.53
CA TYR A 105 14.38 13.73 -8.29
C TYR A 105 14.46 15.25 -8.12
N ASP A 106 13.69 15.77 -7.17
CA ASP A 106 13.51 17.20 -6.89
C ASP A 106 14.82 17.91 -6.53
N THR A 107 15.84 17.21 -6.02
CA THR A 107 17.17 17.78 -5.77
C THR A 107 17.88 18.24 -7.04
N TYR A 108 17.52 17.70 -8.20
CA TYR A 108 18.02 18.16 -9.50
C TYR A 108 17.22 19.35 -10.05
N ALA A 109 16.13 19.73 -9.40
CA ALA A 109 15.35 20.90 -9.76
C ALA A 109 16.10 22.17 -9.40
N ARG A 110 16.13 23.11 -10.34
CA ARG A 110 16.69 24.44 -10.15
C ARG A 110 15.58 25.41 -9.76
N GLU A 111 15.98 26.56 -9.24
CA GLU A 111 15.09 27.69 -8.94
C GLU A 111 14.29 28.17 -10.17
N ASP A 112 14.82 27.95 -11.37
CA ASP A 112 14.19 28.31 -12.65
C ASP A 112 13.18 27.26 -13.18
N GLY A 113 12.96 26.16 -12.44
CA GLY A 113 12.03 25.09 -12.79
C GLY A 113 12.56 24.06 -13.80
N TRP A 114 13.83 24.16 -14.21
CA TRP A 114 14.51 23.14 -15.01
C TRP A 114 15.22 22.11 -14.13
N PHE A 115 15.27 20.88 -14.61
CA PHE A 115 16.02 19.78 -14.01
C PHE A 115 17.34 19.61 -14.74
N VAL A 116 18.42 19.38 -14.00
CA VAL A 116 19.75 19.05 -14.55
C VAL A 116 20.19 17.72 -13.96
N VAL A 117 20.07 16.65 -14.76
CA VAL A 117 20.35 15.29 -14.30
C VAL A 117 21.61 14.76 -14.97
N PRO A 118 22.62 14.30 -14.20
CA PRO A 118 23.78 13.62 -14.74
C PRO A 118 23.36 12.29 -15.40
N LEU A 119 23.79 12.09 -16.64
CA LEU A 119 23.63 10.83 -17.35
C LEU A 119 24.90 10.00 -17.27
N TYR A 120 26.06 10.61 -17.52
CA TYR A 120 27.31 9.87 -17.68
C TYR A 120 28.52 10.69 -17.24
N GLU A 121 29.53 10.03 -16.69
CA GLU A 121 30.82 10.63 -16.37
C GLU A 121 31.94 10.03 -17.22
N PHE A 122 32.84 10.89 -17.70
CA PHE A 122 34.00 10.47 -18.46
C PHE A 122 35.18 11.41 -18.22
N THR A 123 36.40 10.89 -18.30
CA THR A 123 37.60 11.72 -18.33
C THR A 123 37.90 12.10 -19.77
N SER A 124 38.00 13.40 -20.05
CA SER A 124 38.21 13.88 -21.40
C SER A 124 39.69 13.74 -21.78
N ASP A 125 40.03 12.92 -22.77
CA ASP A 125 41.42 12.82 -23.26
C ASP A 125 41.77 13.97 -24.23
N HIS A 126 40.75 14.58 -24.82
CA HIS A 126 40.86 15.60 -25.86
C HIS A 126 39.94 16.78 -25.57
N LYS A 127 39.94 17.78 -26.44
CA LYS A 127 39.00 18.90 -26.36
C LYS A 127 37.57 18.52 -26.78
N THR A 128 37.41 17.41 -27.48
CA THR A 128 36.16 16.98 -28.09
C THR A 128 35.64 15.71 -27.46
N ALA A 129 34.32 15.63 -27.26
CA ALA A 129 33.62 14.40 -26.89
C ALA A 129 32.36 14.25 -27.76
N ASP A 130 32.06 13.03 -28.18
CA ASP A 130 30.96 12.70 -29.08
C ASP A 130 30.22 11.48 -28.52
N PHE A 131 28.92 11.64 -28.28
CA PHE A 131 28.07 10.63 -27.67
C PHE A 131 26.82 10.44 -28.51
N GLU A 132 26.49 9.18 -28.82
CA GLU A 132 25.19 8.76 -29.30
C GLU A 132 24.34 8.37 -28.10
N ILE A 133 23.21 9.08 -27.91
CA ILE A 133 22.29 8.88 -26.80
C ILE A 133 20.92 8.58 -27.38
N ILE A 134 20.43 7.36 -27.13
CA ILE A 134 19.10 6.93 -27.53
C ILE A 134 18.23 6.85 -26.28
N PHE A 135 17.28 7.76 -26.10
CA PHE A 135 16.34 7.65 -25.00
C PHE A 135 15.33 6.52 -25.26
N GLU A 136 15.26 5.57 -24.34
CA GLU A 136 14.31 4.48 -24.37
C GLU A 136 12.98 4.95 -23.80
N GLY A 137 11.89 4.61 -24.50
CA GLY A 137 10.57 5.03 -24.06
C GLY A 137 10.16 4.37 -22.74
N THR A 138 9.65 5.17 -21.79
CA THR A 138 8.98 4.70 -20.58
C THR A 138 7.47 4.82 -20.75
N ARG A 139 6.73 3.76 -20.40
CA ARG A 139 5.27 3.84 -20.35
C ARG A 139 4.88 4.86 -19.28
N ASN A 140 4.06 5.86 -19.65
CA ASN A 140 3.20 6.71 -18.80
C ASN A 140 2.88 8.09 -19.44
N GLY A 141 3.02 8.27 -20.75
CA GLY A 141 2.61 9.51 -21.43
C GLY A 141 3.37 10.77 -20.95
N CYS A 142 4.59 10.60 -20.43
CA CYS A 142 5.45 11.71 -20.05
C CYS A 142 5.89 12.46 -21.31
N GLU A 143 5.76 13.79 -21.30
CA GLU A 143 6.36 14.67 -22.31
C GLU A 143 7.49 15.47 -21.64
N LEU A 144 8.73 15.17 -22.01
CA LEU A 144 9.90 15.89 -21.54
C LEU A 144 10.24 17.00 -22.54
N GLN A 145 10.34 18.22 -22.05
CA GLN A 145 10.85 19.36 -22.80
C GLN A 145 12.34 19.45 -22.54
N VAL A 146 13.16 19.06 -23.51
CA VAL A 146 14.62 19.06 -23.40
C VAL A 146 15.18 20.34 -24.01
N ALA A 147 15.99 21.07 -23.23
CA ALA A 147 16.68 22.27 -23.70
C ALA A 147 18.05 21.93 -24.31
N GLY A 148 18.72 20.90 -23.79
CA GLY A 148 20.02 20.45 -24.29
C GLY A 148 20.82 19.71 -23.23
N PHE A 149 22.14 19.76 -23.38
CA PHE A 149 23.11 19.07 -22.54
C PHE A 149 24.13 20.04 -21.94
N GLU A 150 24.55 19.80 -20.70
CA GLU A 150 25.63 20.52 -20.04
C GLU A 150 26.78 19.58 -19.69
N PHE A 151 27.98 19.93 -20.14
CA PHE A 151 29.24 19.29 -19.77
C PHE A 151 29.83 20.08 -18.62
N GLN A 152 29.80 19.50 -17.42
CA GLN A 152 30.32 20.15 -16.22
C GLN A 152 31.55 19.39 -15.71
N PRO A 153 32.66 20.08 -15.39
CA PRO A 153 33.81 19.45 -14.79
C PRO A 153 33.41 18.92 -13.41
N ASN A 154 33.70 17.64 -13.17
CA ASN A 154 33.51 17.00 -11.89
C ASN A 154 34.87 16.69 -11.27
N GLU A 155 35.10 17.19 -10.06
CA GLU A 155 36.24 16.78 -9.26
C GLU A 155 35.86 15.46 -8.60
N LYS A 156 36.62 14.39 -8.86
CA LYS A 156 36.50 13.17 -8.07
C LYS A 156 36.85 13.53 -6.64
N VAL A 157 35.84 13.75 -5.81
CA VAL A 157 36.02 13.72 -4.37
C VAL A 157 36.28 12.25 -4.05
N GLU A 158 37.53 11.91 -3.73
CA GLU A 158 37.79 10.65 -3.05
C GLU A 158 37.10 10.77 -1.69
N LEU A 159 35.86 10.29 -1.62
CA LEU A 159 35.09 10.22 -0.38
C LEU A 159 35.75 9.17 0.52
N HIS A 160 36.82 9.56 1.22
CA HIS A 160 37.48 8.80 2.27
C HIS A 160 36.75 8.91 3.62
N ASP A 161 35.46 9.29 3.61
CA ASP A 161 34.67 9.56 4.81
C ASP A 161 34.25 8.26 5.50
N GLN A 162 34.49 8.22 6.82
CA GLN A 162 33.90 7.24 7.74
C GLN A 162 32.38 7.32 7.66
N GLY A 163 31.75 6.30 7.06
CA GLY A 163 30.30 6.23 6.86
C GLY A 163 29.91 5.68 5.49
N LEU A 164 30.70 5.96 4.45
CA LEU A 164 30.42 5.43 3.11
C LEU A 164 30.66 3.91 3.02
N GLU A 165 31.61 3.38 3.80
CA GLU A 165 31.93 1.94 3.85
C GLU A 165 30.70 1.07 4.13
N GLU A 166 29.75 1.56 4.93
CA GLU A 166 28.51 0.82 5.23
C GLU A 166 27.61 0.69 3.99
N TYR A 167 27.61 1.69 3.10
CA TYR A 167 26.78 1.74 1.90
C TYR A 167 27.49 1.27 0.63
N GLN A 168 28.80 1.02 0.65
CA GLN A 168 29.57 0.63 -0.54
C GLN A 168 29.00 -0.60 -1.23
N ASP A 169 28.59 -1.63 -0.47
CA ASP A 169 28.02 -2.84 -1.04
C ASP A 169 26.66 -2.59 -1.70
N ILE A 170 25.87 -1.68 -1.12
CA ILE A 170 24.56 -1.25 -1.63
C ILE A 170 24.74 -0.45 -2.93
N VAL A 171 25.67 0.50 -2.94
CA VAL A 171 25.99 1.34 -4.12
C VAL A 171 26.55 0.49 -5.25
N LYS A 172 27.45 -0.46 -4.96
CA LYS A 172 27.98 -1.40 -5.96
C LYS A 172 26.90 -2.31 -6.56
N ALA A 173 25.83 -2.60 -5.80
CA ALA A 173 24.72 -3.42 -6.26
C ALA A 173 23.65 -2.64 -7.03
N ALA A 174 23.73 -1.30 -7.09
CA ALA A 174 22.77 -0.45 -7.77
C ALA A 174 22.62 -0.81 -9.25
N SER A 175 21.37 -0.91 -9.70
CA SER A 175 21.04 -1.17 -11.11
C SER A 175 21.02 0.12 -11.94
N GLN A 176 20.86 1.26 -11.27
CA GLN A 176 20.94 2.58 -11.86
C GLN A 176 22.28 3.24 -11.54
N SER A 177 22.68 4.20 -12.37
CA SER A 177 23.81 5.08 -12.05
C SER A 177 23.42 6.03 -10.91
N LEU A 178 24.17 6.00 -9.81
CA LEU A 178 24.00 6.90 -8.67
C LEU A 178 25.06 7.99 -8.74
N PHE A 179 24.63 9.25 -8.81
CA PHE A 179 25.52 10.41 -8.86
C PHE A 179 25.36 11.24 -7.60
N TYR A 180 26.41 11.30 -6.78
CA TYR A 180 26.46 12.02 -5.52
C TYR A 180 27.88 12.57 -5.29
N LYS A 181 27.98 13.70 -4.58
CA LYS A 181 29.23 14.39 -4.23
C LYS A 181 29.50 14.40 -2.73
N THR A 182 28.46 14.24 -1.92
CA THR A 182 28.56 14.20 -0.45
C THR A 182 27.80 13.02 0.13
N LEU A 183 28.06 12.70 1.40
CA LEU A 183 27.31 11.66 2.12
C LEU A 183 25.83 12.03 2.25
N GLU A 184 25.50 13.30 2.50
CA GLU A 184 24.11 13.78 2.61
C GLU A 184 23.35 13.60 1.29
N GLU A 185 23.98 13.87 0.14
CA GLU A 185 23.39 13.60 -1.17
C GLU A 185 23.12 12.10 -1.38
N LEU A 186 24.06 11.24 -0.95
CA LEU A 186 23.87 9.79 -1.00
C LEU A 186 22.72 9.36 -0.08
N GLU A 187 22.67 9.82 1.16
CA GLU A 187 21.59 9.52 2.11
C GLU A 187 20.22 9.92 1.56
N VAL A 188 20.12 11.09 0.89
CA VAL A 188 18.90 11.50 0.19
C VAL A 188 18.56 10.51 -0.92
N LEU A 189 19.50 10.10 -1.77
CA LEU A 189 19.24 9.09 -2.82
C LEU A 189 18.79 7.74 -2.23
N LEU A 190 19.44 7.28 -1.16
CA LEU A 190 19.09 6.04 -0.46
C LEU A 190 17.68 6.14 0.16
N SER A 191 17.32 7.33 0.66
CA SER A 191 16.01 7.59 1.24
C SER A 191 14.88 7.52 0.22
N VAL A 192 15.14 7.80 -1.06
CA VAL A 192 14.11 7.72 -2.10
C VAL A 192 13.85 6.28 -2.54
N GLY A 193 14.83 5.39 -2.34
CA GLY A 193 14.80 4.02 -2.83
C GLY A 193 15.36 3.90 -4.24
N PHE A 194 15.70 2.69 -4.65
CA PHE A 194 16.24 2.38 -5.99
C PHE A 194 16.34 0.87 -6.18
N HIS A 195 16.65 0.46 -7.42
CA HIS A 195 16.76 -0.93 -7.79
C HIS A 195 18.20 -1.42 -7.65
N ILE A 196 18.35 -2.65 -7.17
CA ILE A 196 19.62 -3.34 -7.06
C ILE A 196 19.52 -4.72 -7.72
N ASN A 197 20.67 -5.32 -8.04
CA ASN A 197 20.77 -6.66 -8.62
C ASN A 197 19.95 -6.83 -9.92
N ASN A 198 20.11 -5.91 -10.88
CA ASN A 198 19.39 -5.88 -12.16
C ASN A 198 17.87 -5.83 -12.01
N HIS A 199 17.36 -4.92 -11.17
CA HIS A 199 15.92 -4.72 -10.93
C HIS A 199 15.20 -5.93 -10.31
N LYS A 200 15.93 -6.85 -9.65
CA LYS A 200 15.35 -7.96 -8.90
C LYS A 200 15.00 -7.60 -7.46
N THR A 201 15.59 -6.54 -6.94
CA THR A 201 15.37 -6.06 -5.58
C THR A 201 15.22 -4.55 -5.61
N CYS A 202 14.29 -4.02 -4.82
CA CYS A 202 14.07 -2.59 -4.66
C CYS A 202 14.27 -2.23 -3.19
N LEU A 203 15.12 -1.25 -2.90
CA LEU A 203 15.16 -0.58 -1.61
C LEU A 203 14.06 0.49 -1.60
N ILE A 204 13.31 0.60 -0.50
CA ILE A 204 12.14 1.48 -0.43
C ILE A 204 12.20 2.30 0.87
N PRO A 205 11.92 3.62 0.84
CA PRO A 205 11.76 4.44 2.02
C PRO A 205 10.76 3.90 3.04
N ARG A 206 11.11 4.02 4.32
CA ARG A 206 10.22 3.71 5.44
C ARG A 206 8.97 4.59 5.50
N GLN A 207 9.06 5.86 5.09
CA GLN A 207 7.93 6.80 5.14
C GLN A 207 6.99 6.68 3.94
N GLY A 208 7.23 5.77 2.99
CA GLY A 208 6.45 5.72 1.75
C GLY A 208 6.81 6.90 0.86
N GLY A 209 8.08 6.94 0.45
CA GLY A 209 8.59 7.84 -0.58
C GLY A 209 8.56 7.17 -1.96
N TYR A 210 8.59 8.03 -2.97
CA TYR A 210 8.36 7.82 -4.40
C TYR A 210 8.65 6.43 -5.00
N SER A 211 7.60 5.63 -5.18
CA SER A 211 7.63 4.31 -5.84
C SER A 211 7.90 4.33 -7.37
N PHE A 212 8.61 3.29 -7.85
CA PHE A 212 9.09 3.09 -9.23
C PHE A 212 8.09 2.33 -10.11
N TYR A 213 6.97 2.93 -10.51
CA TYR A 213 5.95 2.14 -11.18
C TYR A 213 6.24 1.90 -12.67
N HIS A 214 6.34 0.62 -13.06
CA HIS A 214 6.69 0.19 -14.42
C HIS A 214 5.50 -0.38 -15.22
N THR A 215 4.34 -0.59 -14.60
CA THR A 215 3.20 -1.28 -15.22
C THR A 215 1.89 -0.58 -14.92
N ASP A 216 0.86 -0.85 -15.74
CA ASP A 216 -0.53 -0.38 -15.57
C ASP A 216 -1.16 -0.74 -14.21
N LEU A 217 -0.58 -1.71 -13.48
CA LEU A 217 -0.98 -2.12 -12.13
C LEU A 217 -0.13 -1.53 -11.01
N TYR A 218 0.57 -0.41 -11.26
CA TYR A 218 1.41 0.27 -10.27
C TYR A 218 2.41 -0.68 -9.59
N SER A 219 3.06 -1.56 -10.36
CA SER A 219 4.13 -2.42 -9.84
C SER A 219 5.46 -1.68 -9.81
N ARG A 220 6.18 -1.76 -8.69
CA ARG A 220 7.56 -1.26 -8.51
C ARG A 220 8.57 -2.01 -9.36
N PHE A 221 8.21 -3.17 -9.90
CA PHE A 221 9.07 -3.97 -10.75
C PHE A 221 8.59 -3.94 -12.21
N PRO A 222 9.50 -4.09 -13.18
CA PRO A 222 9.12 -4.17 -14.61
C PRO A 222 8.18 -5.32 -14.94
N ARG A 223 8.13 -6.34 -14.08
CA ARG A 223 7.28 -7.52 -14.23
C ARG A 223 6.78 -7.95 -12.86
N PHE A 224 5.55 -8.46 -12.83
CA PHE A 224 4.95 -9.12 -11.69
C PHE A 224 4.63 -10.57 -12.06
N PHE A 225 4.47 -11.42 -11.05
CA PHE A 225 4.16 -12.85 -11.21
C PHE A 225 2.65 -13.08 -11.12
N LYS A 226 2.07 -13.71 -12.12
CA LYS A 226 0.66 -14.11 -12.13
C LYS A 226 0.55 -15.57 -11.68
N THR A 227 -0.21 -15.82 -10.63
CA THR A 227 -0.28 -17.15 -10.01
C THR A 227 -1.03 -18.18 -10.83
N ASN A 228 -2.00 -17.75 -11.63
CA ASN A 228 -2.96 -18.61 -12.34
C ASN A 228 -3.61 -19.65 -11.42
N GLU A 229 -3.98 -19.24 -10.19
CA GLU A 229 -4.61 -20.09 -9.15
C GLU A 229 -3.76 -21.28 -8.66
N LYS A 230 -2.47 -21.31 -9.03
CA LYS A 230 -1.54 -22.37 -8.63
C LYS A 230 -0.62 -21.92 -7.50
N GLY A 231 -0.27 -22.90 -6.67
CA GLY A 231 0.79 -22.78 -5.69
C GLY A 231 2.13 -22.48 -6.34
N PHE A 232 2.98 -21.77 -5.60
CA PHE A 232 4.28 -21.33 -6.07
C PHE A 232 5.27 -21.33 -4.91
N LYS A 233 6.56 -21.38 -5.25
CA LYS A 233 7.64 -21.29 -4.27
C LYS A 233 8.37 -19.96 -4.43
N VAL A 234 8.72 -19.36 -3.31
CA VAL A 234 9.57 -18.19 -3.26
C VAL A 234 10.82 -18.55 -2.47
N HIS A 235 11.98 -18.42 -3.11
CA HIS A 235 13.28 -18.51 -2.47
C HIS A 235 13.82 -17.09 -2.30
N ILE A 236 14.14 -16.71 -1.07
CA ILE A 236 14.48 -15.35 -0.70
C ILE A 236 15.82 -15.35 0.01
N ARG A 237 16.80 -14.68 -0.59
CA ARG A 237 18.09 -14.41 0.03
C ARG A 237 18.26 -12.92 0.22
N THR A 238 18.24 -12.46 1.46
CA THR A 238 18.52 -11.06 1.79
C THR A 238 20.00 -10.87 2.05
N GLN A 239 20.54 -9.69 1.77
CA GLN A 239 21.95 -9.35 2.03
C GLN A 239 22.14 -7.94 2.63
N PHE A 240 21.06 -7.18 2.74
CA PHE A 240 21.07 -5.77 3.14
C PHE A 240 20.12 -5.47 4.31
N LEU A 241 19.62 -6.49 5.01
CA LEU A 241 18.83 -6.26 6.22
C LEU A 241 19.74 -5.84 7.36
N THR A 242 19.31 -4.84 8.12
CA THR A 242 20.03 -4.37 9.30
C THR A 242 19.95 -5.44 10.39
N PRO A 243 21.07 -5.88 10.96
CA PRO A 243 21.08 -6.81 12.08
C PRO A 243 20.37 -6.22 13.31
N SER A 244 19.88 -7.11 14.18
CA SER A 244 19.18 -6.79 15.43
C SER A 244 17.88 -5.98 15.26
N ILE A 245 17.32 -5.93 14.05
CA ILE A 245 16.01 -5.36 13.76
C ILE A 245 15.02 -6.50 13.52
N ARG A 246 13.82 -6.38 14.09
CA ARG A 246 12.70 -7.28 13.79
C ARG A 246 12.03 -6.82 12.49
N TYR A 247 11.85 -7.73 11.55
CA TYR A 247 11.17 -7.47 10.28
C TYR A 247 9.88 -8.28 10.20
N THR A 248 8.84 -7.68 9.60
CA THR A 248 7.74 -8.44 9.02
C THR A 248 8.10 -8.82 7.58
N VAL A 249 7.71 -10.01 7.17
CA VAL A 249 7.81 -10.43 5.77
C VAL A 249 6.43 -10.50 5.18
N ASN A 250 6.27 -9.76 4.10
CA ASN A 250 4.98 -9.53 3.49
C ASN A 250 5.02 -9.95 2.03
N LEU A 251 4.00 -10.69 1.59
CA LEU A 251 3.74 -10.83 0.17
C LEU A 251 3.08 -9.54 -0.32
N VAL A 252 3.65 -8.94 -1.35
CA VAL A 252 3.07 -7.74 -1.96
C VAL A 252 2.34 -8.13 -3.23
N LEU A 253 1.09 -7.70 -3.33
CA LEU A 253 0.22 -7.95 -4.47
C LEU A 253 -0.07 -6.63 -5.19
N CYS A 254 -0.08 -6.66 -6.52
CA CYS A 254 -0.48 -5.51 -7.32
C CYS A 254 -1.94 -5.14 -7.05
N LYS A 255 -2.23 -3.85 -7.17
CA LYS A 255 -3.56 -3.28 -6.92
C LYS A 255 -4.00 -2.46 -8.13
N ASP A 256 -5.29 -2.54 -8.48
CA ASP A 256 -5.87 -1.71 -9.54
C ASP A 256 -6.46 -0.40 -8.97
N GLU A 257 -6.80 0.56 -9.84
CA GLU A 257 -7.30 1.88 -9.40
C GLU A 257 -8.68 1.85 -8.73
N TYR A 258 -9.47 0.80 -8.98
CA TYR A 258 -10.84 0.66 -8.47
C TYR A 258 -10.93 -0.23 -7.24
N SER A 259 -9.78 -0.75 -6.80
CA SER A 259 -9.64 -1.70 -5.72
C SER A 259 -9.94 -1.07 -4.36
N ILE A 260 -10.71 -1.80 -3.56
CA ILE A 260 -11.04 -1.44 -2.17
C ILE A 260 -9.81 -1.50 -1.24
N GLU A 261 -9.94 -1.07 0.01
CA GLU A 261 -8.81 -1.01 0.95
C GLU A 261 -8.25 -2.39 1.35
N GLN A 262 -9.03 -3.45 1.19
CA GLN A 262 -8.67 -4.82 1.56
C GLN A 262 -8.90 -5.80 0.42
N MET A 263 -8.05 -6.81 0.31
CA MET A 263 -8.21 -7.89 -0.66
C MET A 263 -8.37 -9.23 0.06
N TYR A 264 -9.41 -9.98 -0.28
CA TYR A 264 -9.46 -11.39 0.08
C TYR A 264 -8.50 -12.19 -0.80
N ALA A 265 -7.55 -12.86 -0.16
CA ALA A 265 -6.50 -13.64 -0.78
C ALA A 265 -6.53 -15.13 -0.39
N ALA A 266 -6.95 -15.45 0.85
CA ALA A 266 -6.99 -16.83 1.39
C ALA A 266 -5.73 -17.66 1.12
N LEU A 267 -4.57 -17.02 1.26
CA LEU A 267 -3.27 -17.58 0.92
C LEU A 267 -2.81 -18.57 1.98
N ARG A 268 -2.74 -19.85 1.62
CA ARG A 268 -2.13 -20.89 2.44
C ARG A 268 -0.65 -21.00 2.11
N TYR A 269 0.20 -20.93 3.13
CA TYR A 269 1.64 -21.01 2.95
C TYR A 269 2.32 -21.73 4.11
N LYS A 270 3.55 -22.15 3.90
CA LYS A 270 4.44 -22.71 4.92
C LYS A 270 5.89 -22.46 4.56
N LEU A 271 6.78 -22.54 5.53
CA LEU A 271 8.21 -22.58 5.24
C LEU A 271 8.59 -23.97 4.72
N GLU A 272 9.63 -24.06 3.89
CA GLU A 272 10.16 -25.38 3.54
C GLU A 272 10.55 -26.18 4.80
N GLY A 273 10.30 -27.49 4.74
CA GLY A 273 10.50 -28.39 5.87
C GLY A 273 9.39 -28.37 6.92
N GLU A 274 8.49 -27.38 6.93
CA GLU A 274 7.38 -27.37 7.88
C GLU A 274 6.20 -28.26 7.46
N ALA A 275 5.62 -28.94 8.45
CA ALA A 275 4.40 -29.74 8.27
C ALA A 275 3.12 -28.90 8.37
N LYS A 276 3.11 -27.88 9.23
CA LYS A 276 1.92 -27.03 9.48
C LYS A 276 1.88 -25.87 8.49
N THR A 277 0.69 -25.61 7.95
CA THR A 277 0.43 -24.46 7.08
C THR A 277 -0.18 -23.32 7.88
N SER A 278 0.23 -22.10 7.55
CA SER A 278 -0.41 -20.85 7.96
C SER A 278 -1.32 -20.34 6.84
N ILE A 279 -2.29 -19.49 7.19
CA ILE A 279 -3.19 -18.86 6.22
C ILE A 279 -3.29 -17.36 6.46
N VAL A 280 -3.24 -16.59 5.38
CA VAL A 280 -3.52 -15.15 5.36
C VAL A 280 -4.77 -14.92 4.52
N TYR A 281 -5.86 -14.56 5.18
CA TYR A 281 -7.13 -14.35 4.50
C TYR A 281 -7.19 -13.01 3.79
N LEU A 282 -6.71 -11.95 4.44
CA LEU A 282 -6.81 -10.58 3.96
C LEU A 282 -5.44 -9.95 3.75
N ALA A 283 -5.29 -9.28 2.61
CA ALA A 283 -4.21 -8.33 2.37
C ALA A 283 -4.76 -6.91 2.52
N THR A 284 -4.03 -6.02 3.18
CA THR A 284 -4.42 -4.62 3.39
C THR A 284 -3.65 -3.72 2.44
N THR A 285 -4.22 -2.59 2.08
CA THR A 285 -3.49 -1.65 1.22
C THR A 285 -2.24 -1.08 1.93
N THR A 286 -1.16 -0.90 1.18
CA THR A 286 0.00 -0.10 1.56
C THR A 286 -0.36 1.33 1.95
N LYS A 287 0.52 2.01 2.70
CA LYS A 287 0.32 3.43 3.10
C LYS A 287 0.18 4.39 1.91
N ASP A 288 0.85 4.11 0.81
CA ASP A 288 0.78 4.90 -0.42
C ASP A 288 -0.46 4.56 -1.28
N ASN A 289 -1.32 3.64 -0.82
CA ASN A 289 -2.56 3.20 -1.45
C ASN A 289 -2.41 2.40 -2.76
N LEU A 290 -1.19 1.98 -3.12
CA LEU A 290 -0.86 1.52 -4.48
C LEU A 290 -0.61 0.02 -4.62
N SER A 291 -0.50 -0.72 -3.52
CA SER A 291 -0.37 -2.19 -3.53
C SER A 291 -1.11 -2.79 -2.33
N TYR A 292 -1.29 -4.11 -2.33
CA TYR A 292 -1.74 -4.84 -1.15
C TYR A 292 -0.58 -5.57 -0.47
N ILE A 293 -0.61 -5.61 0.86
CA ILE A 293 0.37 -6.30 1.71
C ILE A 293 -0.36 -7.41 2.48
N ALA A 294 0.13 -8.64 2.33
CA ALA A 294 -0.22 -9.79 3.15
C ALA A 294 0.96 -10.14 4.06
N GLU A 295 0.85 -9.81 5.36
CA GLU A 295 1.87 -10.16 6.36
C GLU A 295 1.91 -11.67 6.57
N LEU A 296 3.06 -12.29 6.30
CA LEU A 296 3.27 -13.72 6.42
C LEU A 296 3.83 -14.07 7.80
N TYR A 297 5.06 -13.68 8.11
CA TYR A 297 5.71 -13.98 9.38
C TYR A 297 6.60 -12.82 9.83
N GLN A 298 7.05 -12.88 11.08
CA GLN A 298 8.02 -11.94 11.64
C GLN A 298 9.30 -12.68 12.04
N PHE A 299 10.45 -12.02 11.94
CA PHE A 299 11.72 -12.56 12.44
C PHE A 299 12.63 -11.42 12.88
N THR A 300 13.59 -11.72 13.75
CA THR A 300 14.67 -10.80 14.10
C THR A 300 15.89 -11.13 13.26
N SER A 301 16.37 -10.15 12.49
CA SER A 301 17.61 -10.29 11.73
C SER A 301 18.79 -10.39 12.69
N ASP A 302 19.64 -11.39 12.58
CA ASP A 302 20.86 -11.57 13.40
C ASP A 302 22.16 -11.33 12.62
N GLY A 303 22.04 -11.04 11.33
CA GLY A 303 23.15 -10.79 10.42
C GLY A 303 22.66 -10.25 9.08
N ARG A 304 23.59 -9.99 8.15
CA ARG A 304 23.26 -9.44 6.83
C ARG A 304 22.52 -10.43 5.92
N VAL A 305 22.74 -11.74 6.11
CA VAL A 305 22.23 -12.79 5.21
C VAL A 305 21.16 -13.63 5.89
N PHE A 306 19.97 -13.63 5.30
CA PHE A 306 18.84 -14.48 5.68
C PHE A 306 18.35 -15.19 4.43
N ASP A 307 18.31 -16.51 4.47
CA ASP A 307 17.79 -17.36 3.40
C ASP A 307 16.49 -17.99 3.85
N LEU A 308 15.48 -17.92 3.00
CA LEU A 308 14.17 -18.47 3.30
C LEU A 308 13.44 -18.95 2.08
N GLU A 309 12.86 -20.14 2.22
CA GLU A 309 11.93 -20.69 1.26
C GLU A 309 10.51 -20.73 1.81
N ILE A 310 9.60 -20.11 1.07
CA ILE A 310 8.17 -20.09 1.35
C ILE A 310 7.45 -20.84 0.25
N VAL A 311 6.65 -21.82 0.63
CA VAL A 311 5.81 -22.61 -0.26
C VAL A 311 4.36 -22.15 -0.09
N PHE A 312 3.79 -21.60 -1.16
CA PHE A 312 2.37 -21.27 -1.26
C PHE A 312 1.63 -22.44 -1.92
N LEU A 313 0.48 -22.79 -1.38
CA LEU A 313 -0.39 -23.83 -1.92
C LEU A 313 -1.36 -23.24 -2.96
N ASP A 314 -2.01 -24.11 -3.73
CA ASP A 314 -3.08 -23.74 -4.66
C ASP A 314 -4.18 -22.94 -3.95
N HIS A 315 -4.71 -21.95 -4.66
CA HIS A 315 -5.64 -20.96 -4.11
C HIS A 315 -6.65 -20.53 -5.17
N LYS A 316 -7.87 -20.20 -4.75
CA LYS A 316 -9.02 -20.02 -5.66
C LYS A 316 -8.99 -18.73 -6.50
N LYS A 317 -8.14 -17.77 -6.16
CA LYS A 317 -8.14 -16.45 -6.77
C LYS A 317 -6.84 -16.19 -7.48
N ASP A 318 -6.88 -15.79 -8.74
CA ASP A 318 -5.65 -15.40 -9.39
C ASP A 318 -5.08 -14.09 -8.80
N LEU A 319 -3.84 -14.14 -8.35
CA LEU A 319 -3.12 -13.04 -7.73
C LEU A 319 -2.01 -12.54 -8.66
N HIS A 320 -1.85 -11.23 -8.68
CA HIS A 320 -0.68 -10.57 -9.28
C HIS A 320 0.30 -10.26 -8.15
N VAL A 321 1.31 -11.11 -7.99
CA VAL A 321 2.35 -10.97 -6.99
C VAL A 321 3.42 -10.02 -7.51
N GLU A 322 3.58 -8.90 -6.85
CA GLU A 322 4.60 -7.92 -7.16
C GLU A 322 5.98 -8.35 -6.62
N GLY A 323 6.03 -8.87 -5.40
CA GLY A 323 7.27 -9.27 -4.75
C GLY A 323 7.10 -9.57 -3.26
N VAL A 324 8.22 -9.62 -2.54
CA VAL A 324 8.26 -9.82 -1.09
C VAL A 324 8.90 -8.61 -0.42
N LEU A 325 8.22 -8.04 0.57
CA LEU A 325 8.64 -6.87 1.32
C LEU A 325 9.04 -7.22 2.74
N PHE A 326 10.28 -6.86 3.09
CA PHE A 326 10.81 -6.89 4.44
C PHE A 326 10.61 -5.53 5.09
N GLN A 327 9.68 -5.42 6.03
CA GLN A 327 9.35 -4.15 6.68
C GLN A 327 9.86 -4.16 8.13
N PRO A 328 10.74 -3.23 8.53
CA PRO A 328 11.23 -3.17 9.90
C PRO A 328 10.09 -2.80 10.86
N LEU A 329 9.95 -3.56 11.94
CA LEU A 329 9.17 -3.22 13.12
C LEU A 329 10.04 -2.33 14.00
N GLU A 330 9.47 -1.22 14.48
CA GLU A 330 10.17 -0.31 15.40
C GLU A 330 10.78 -1.06 16.58
N LYS A 331 12.01 -0.68 16.98
CA LYS A 331 12.50 -0.95 18.32
C LYS A 331 11.53 -0.25 19.26
N VAL A 332 10.66 -1.02 19.89
CA VAL A 332 9.85 -0.52 20.99
C VAL A 332 10.83 -0.30 22.14
N GLU A 333 11.38 0.92 22.25
CA GLU A 333 11.88 1.37 23.54
C GLU A 333 10.69 1.29 24.49
N HIS A 334 10.78 0.32 25.40
CA HIS A 334 9.74 -0.10 26.32
C HIS A 334 8.49 -0.71 25.65
N GLU A 335 8.40 -2.04 25.72
CA GLU A 335 7.15 -2.74 26.05
C GLU A 335 6.61 -2.22 27.40
N GLN A 336 6.33 -0.93 27.52
CA GLN A 336 5.20 -0.51 28.31
C GLN A 336 4.00 -0.96 27.52
N ALA A 337 3.29 -1.93 28.08
CA ALA A 337 1.99 -2.34 27.66
C ALA A 337 1.21 -1.09 27.23
N LEU A 338 1.15 -0.87 25.91
CA LEU A 338 -0.03 -0.26 25.34
C LEU A 338 -1.08 -1.32 25.61
N ALA A 339 -1.66 -1.20 26.80
CA ALA A 339 -2.99 -1.67 27.09
C ALA A 339 -3.77 -1.51 25.79
N ASP A 340 -4.46 -2.59 25.42
CA ASP A 340 -5.57 -2.54 24.49
C ASP A 340 -6.15 -1.13 24.56
N GLU A 341 -6.23 -0.42 23.43
CA GLU A 341 -7.07 0.77 23.35
C GLU A 341 -8.32 0.39 24.15
N GLU A 342 -8.49 1.00 25.33
CA GLU A 342 -9.72 0.92 26.07
C GLU A 342 -10.69 1.65 25.14
N VAL A 343 -11.18 0.93 24.13
CA VAL A 343 -12.51 1.12 23.61
C VAL A 343 -13.33 1.15 24.88
N SER A 344 -13.74 2.36 25.23
CA SER A 344 -14.48 2.68 26.45
C SER A 344 -15.23 1.44 26.94
N ASN A 345 -14.98 1.07 28.19
CA ASN A 345 -15.66 -0.03 28.87
C ASN A 345 -17.17 0.23 29.05
N ASP A 346 -17.77 1.12 28.25
CA ASP A 346 -19.21 1.31 28.04
C ASP A 346 -19.84 0.17 27.22
N SER A 347 -19.32 -1.06 27.32
CA SER A 347 -20.19 -2.20 27.05
C SER A 347 -21.27 -2.18 28.11
N MET A 348 -22.47 -1.74 27.74
CA MET A 348 -23.68 -2.01 28.51
C MET A 348 -23.70 -3.51 28.79
N GLN A 349 -23.40 -3.87 30.03
CA GLN A 349 -23.42 -5.24 30.48
C GLN A 349 -24.89 -5.66 30.59
N TRP A 350 -25.29 -6.56 29.70
CA TRP A 350 -26.64 -7.12 29.68
C TRP A 350 -26.71 -8.29 30.65
N THR A 351 -27.22 -8.07 31.86
CA THR A 351 -27.57 -9.15 32.79
C THR A 351 -29.05 -9.11 33.10
N MET A 352 -29.78 -10.19 32.80
CA MET A 352 -31.10 -10.42 33.36
C MET A 352 -30.93 -10.87 34.81
N LYS A 353 -31.25 -9.99 35.77
CA LYS A 353 -31.56 -10.41 37.13
C LYS A 353 -33.05 -10.27 37.33
N GLU A 354 -33.72 -11.36 37.65
CA GLU A 354 -35.01 -11.29 38.33
C GLU A 354 -34.76 -10.61 39.68
N ASN A 355 -35.39 -9.46 39.86
CA ASN A 355 -35.57 -8.77 41.12
C ASN A 355 -34.30 -8.52 41.94
N ASP A 356 -33.53 -7.48 41.59
CA ASP A 356 -32.83 -6.73 42.63
C ASP A 356 -32.62 -5.26 42.26
N SER A 357 -32.98 -4.39 43.20
CA SER A 357 -32.94 -2.94 43.07
C SER A 357 -31.52 -2.42 43.32
N GLY A 358 -30.80 -1.94 42.29
CA GLY A 358 -29.56 -1.20 42.57
C GLY A 358 -28.57 -0.88 41.46
N THR A 359 -28.69 -1.37 40.22
CA THR A 359 -27.71 -1.06 39.16
C THR A 359 -28.35 -0.91 37.77
N LYS A 360 -28.05 0.21 37.09
CA LYS A 360 -28.28 0.56 35.66
C LYS A 360 -29.36 -0.28 34.93
N LEU A 361 -30.61 0.17 34.99
CA LEU A 361 -31.75 -0.53 34.40
C LEU A 361 -31.84 -0.34 32.88
N LEU A 362 -31.57 -1.40 32.11
CA LEU A 362 -32.09 -1.58 30.74
C LEU A 362 -33.32 -2.50 30.86
N LYS A 363 -34.53 -1.94 30.75
CA LYS A 363 -35.77 -2.74 30.74
C LYS A 363 -36.11 -3.14 29.31
N TRP A 364 -36.26 -4.45 29.09
CA TRP A 364 -36.67 -5.01 27.81
C TRP A 364 -38.19 -5.15 27.74
N PHE A 365 -38.75 -4.76 26.60
CA PHE A 365 -40.14 -5.06 26.26
C PHE A 365 -40.15 -5.81 24.94
N HIS A 366 -40.69 -7.02 24.96
CA HIS A 366 -40.96 -7.77 23.74
C HIS A 366 -42.13 -7.13 23.01
N VAL A 367 -41.89 -6.66 21.80
CA VAL A 367 -42.92 -6.15 20.89
C VAL A 367 -42.97 -7.05 19.67
N ASP A 368 -44.11 -7.07 18.97
CA ASP A 368 -44.31 -7.86 17.75
C ASP A 368 -44.03 -9.36 17.91
N LYS A 369 -44.87 -10.04 18.72
CA LYS A 369 -44.79 -11.49 19.01
C LYS A 369 -43.41 -11.95 19.52
N GLY A 370 -42.65 -11.08 20.17
CA GLY A 370 -41.34 -11.39 20.72
C GLY A 370 -40.20 -11.33 19.71
N GLN A 371 -40.42 -10.74 18.54
CA GLN A 371 -39.37 -10.59 17.51
C GLN A 371 -38.55 -9.31 17.66
N GLU A 372 -39.00 -8.35 18.47
CA GLU A 372 -38.27 -7.12 18.74
C GLU A 372 -38.11 -6.87 20.24
N GLY A 373 -36.99 -6.26 20.61
CA GLY A 373 -36.70 -5.81 21.96
C GLY A 373 -36.14 -4.40 21.95
N TYR A 374 -36.59 -3.57 22.89
CA TYR A 374 -36.13 -2.19 23.05
C TYR A 374 -35.42 -2.03 24.38
N ALA A 375 -34.37 -1.21 24.39
CA ALA A 375 -33.69 -0.79 25.60
C ALA A 375 -33.37 0.71 25.53
N VAL A 376 -33.28 1.37 26.68
CA VAL A 376 -32.97 2.81 26.76
C VAL A 376 -31.87 3.01 27.79
N ASP A 377 -30.84 3.77 27.44
CA ASP A 377 -29.74 4.10 28.33
C ASP A 377 -30.06 5.24 29.31
N LYS A 378 -29.11 5.52 30.21
CA LYS A 378 -29.20 6.59 31.21
C LYS A 378 -29.36 7.99 30.58
N ASP A 379 -28.89 8.16 29.34
CA ASP A 379 -28.91 9.41 28.59
C ASP A 379 -30.15 9.49 27.68
N GLY A 380 -31.06 8.52 27.80
CA GLY A 380 -32.29 8.43 27.01
C GLY A 380 -32.09 7.89 25.60
N LYS A 381 -30.89 7.39 25.25
CA LYS A 381 -30.65 6.82 23.92
C LYS A 381 -31.23 5.42 23.81
N LYS A 382 -31.97 5.18 22.74
CA LYS A 382 -32.64 3.91 22.46
C LYS A 382 -31.65 2.92 21.84
N SER A 383 -31.86 1.64 22.09
CA SER A 383 -31.22 0.52 21.40
C SER A 383 -32.30 -0.47 20.97
N LEU A 384 -32.11 -1.08 19.81
CA LEU A 384 -33.07 -2.02 19.22
C LEU A 384 -32.41 -3.38 19.02
N MET A 385 -33.11 -4.43 19.40
CA MET A 385 -32.72 -5.81 19.19
C MET A 385 -33.79 -6.50 18.34
N LEU A 386 -33.34 -7.18 17.28
CA LEU A 386 -34.20 -7.81 16.29
C LEU A 386 -33.88 -9.29 16.24
N ALA A 387 -34.86 -10.14 16.49
CA ALA A 387 -34.73 -11.59 16.38
C ALA A 387 -34.33 -11.98 14.96
N ALA A 388 -33.42 -12.95 14.82
CA ALA A 388 -32.98 -13.41 13.50
C ALA A 388 -34.15 -13.80 12.58
N ARG A 389 -35.22 -14.39 13.16
CA ARG A 389 -36.44 -14.77 12.43
C ARG A 389 -37.16 -13.64 11.72
N GLY A 390 -37.07 -12.41 12.25
CA GLY A 390 -37.74 -11.25 11.68
C GLY A 390 -36.92 -10.52 10.61
N VAL A 391 -35.62 -10.80 10.50
CA VAL A 391 -34.69 -9.97 9.72
C VAL A 391 -33.75 -10.74 8.79
N ILE A 392 -33.45 -12.00 9.07
CA ILE A 392 -32.54 -12.81 8.25
C ILE A 392 -33.31 -13.46 7.10
N LYS A 393 -32.78 -13.33 5.88
CA LYS A 393 -33.33 -13.95 4.66
C LYS A 393 -32.22 -14.64 3.88
N THR A 394 -32.44 -15.89 3.49
CA THR A 394 -31.58 -16.65 2.56
C THR A 394 -32.32 -17.92 2.09
N GLU A 395 -31.85 -18.56 1.02
CA GLU A 395 -32.40 -19.82 0.51
C GLU A 395 -32.07 -21.02 1.42
N GLY A 396 -30.94 -20.96 2.15
CA GLY A 396 -30.50 -22.00 3.10
C GLY A 396 -30.65 -21.54 4.55
N LEU A 397 -31.89 -21.49 5.03
CA LEU A 397 -32.26 -21.01 6.37
C LEU A 397 -33.13 -22.03 7.10
N SER A 398 -32.76 -22.34 8.35
CA SER A 398 -33.61 -23.10 9.26
C SER A 398 -33.66 -22.43 10.63
N PHE A 399 -34.64 -22.77 11.45
CA PHE A 399 -34.80 -22.24 12.80
C PHE A 399 -34.79 -23.36 13.82
N THR A 400 -34.12 -23.12 14.95
CA THR A 400 -34.09 -24.04 16.09
C THR A 400 -34.18 -23.26 17.40
N SER A 401 -34.53 -23.93 18.49
CA SER A 401 -34.49 -23.34 19.83
C SER A 401 -33.17 -23.67 20.53
N LEU A 402 -32.62 -22.71 21.27
CA LEU A 402 -31.47 -22.90 22.14
C LEU A 402 -31.81 -22.36 23.54
N PRO A 403 -31.56 -23.12 24.63
CA PRO A 403 -31.85 -22.66 26.00
C PRO A 403 -31.14 -21.36 26.38
N GLU A 404 -29.95 -21.16 25.81
CA GLU A 404 -29.08 -20.00 26.05
C GLU A 404 -29.53 -18.73 25.28
N SER A 405 -30.55 -18.84 24.42
CA SER A 405 -30.99 -17.76 23.54
C SER A 405 -32.00 -16.84 24.24
N ARG A 406 -31.90 -15.54 23.99
CA ARG A 406 -32.89 -14.54 24.42
C ARG A 406 -34.18 -14.59 23.61
N PHE A 407 -34.14 -15.24 22.45
CA PHE A 407 -35.29 -15.45 21.56
C PHE A 407 -35.66 -16.94 21.49
N GLN A 408 -36.95 -17.22 21.27
CA GLN A 408 -37.47 -18.59 21.18
C GLN A 408 -36.77 -19.43 20.11
N GLU A 409 -36.45 -18.79 18.98
CA GLU A 409 -35.81 -19.41 17.82
C GLU A 409 -34.59 -18.59 17.39
N VAL A 410 -33.54 -19.31 16.98
CA VAL A 410 -32.32 -18.77 16.36
C VAL A 410 -32.24 -19.26 14.91
N ALA A 411 -31.63 -18.47 14.04
CA ALA A 411 -31.43 -18.84 12.64
C ALA A 411 -30.18 -19.72 12.49
N VAL A 412 -30.27 -20.79 11.72
CA VAL A 412 -29.14 -21.64 11.32
C VAL A 412 -28.96 -21.50 9.82
N ILE A 413 -27.79 -21.01 9.40
CA ILE A 413 -27.46 -20.75 8.01
C ILE A 413 -26.78 -21.98 7.40
N THR A 414 -27.26 -22.39 6.22
CA THR A 414 -26.69 -23.48 5.43
C THR A 414 -26.30 -23.07 4.01
N ALA A 415 -26.60 -21.84 3.60
CA ALA A 415 -26.17 -21.26 2.32
C ALA A 415 -24.80 -20.57 2.41
N ASN A 416 -24.26 -20.13 1.28
CA ASN A 416 -23.03 -19.33 1.18
C ASN A 416 -23.24 -17.82 1.43
N ASN A 417 -24.47 -17.38 1.65
CA ASN A 417 -24.84 -15.99 1.88
C ASN A 417 -26.11 -15.87 2.74
N PHE A 418 -26.35 -14.66 3.25
CA PHE A 418 -27.61 -14.25 3.83
C PHE A 418 -27.76 -12.73 3.84
N ASP A 419 -29.00 -12.27 3.82
CA ASP A 419 -29.37 -10.86 3.90
C ASP A 419 -29.94 -10.54 5.28
N ILE A 420 -29.58 -9.37 5.81
CA ILE A 420 -30.26 -8.71 6.92
C ILE A 420 -31.17 -7.65 6.29
N VAL A 421 -32.48 -7.84 6.41
CA VAL A 421 -33.50 -6.98 5.79
C VAL A 421 -34.50 -6.52 6.85
N LYS A 422 -34.58 -5.21 7.07
CA LYS A 422 -35.57 -4.61 7.98
C LYS A 422 -35.87 -3.15 7.62
N GLU A 423 -37.15 -2.81 7.57
CA GLU A 423 -37.60 -1.42 7.61
C GLU A 423 -37.66 -0.98 9.09
N ILE A 424 -36.93 0.09 9.43
CA ILE A 424 -36.83 0.62 10.79
C ILE A 424 -37.47 2.00 10.82
N LYS A 425 -38.45 2.21 11.70
CA LYS A 425 -39.02 3.55 11.92
C LYS A 425 -38.02 4.45 12.63
N CYS A 426 -37.81 5.67 12.15
CA CYS A 426 -36.87 6.61 12.76
C CYS A 426 -37.22 6.94 14.22
N ASP A 427 -38.51 6.98 14.57
CA ASP A 427 -38.99 7.20 15.94
C ASP A 427 -38.58 6.08 16.92
N ALA A 428 -38.25 4.89 16.41
CA ALA A 428 -37.70 3.80 17.20
C ALA A 428 -36.25 4.06 17.64
N LEU A 429 -35.57 5.00 16.97
CA LEU A 429 -34.19 5.41 17.25
C LEU A 429 -34.19 6.79 17.93
N THR A 430 -33.04 7.13 18.50
CA THR A 430 -32.78 8.47 19.04
C THR A 430 -32.28 9.38 17.91
N PRO A 431 -32.85 10.59 17.73
CA PRO A 431 -32.38 11.56 16.74
C PRO A 431 -30.90 11.92 16.93
N GLU A 432 -30.25 12.35 15.84
CA GLU A 432 -28.86 12.86 15.82
C GLU A 432 -27.83 11.89 16.44
N THR A 433 -28.15 10.60 16.49
CA THR A 433 -27.32 9.58 17.12
C THR A 433 -26.80 8.63 16.05
N THR A 434 -25.48 8.41 16.01
CA THR A 434 -24.89 7.36 15.18
C THR A 434 -25.15 6.00 15.82
N TYR A 435 -25.61 5.04 15.03
CA TYR A 435 -25.87 3.66 15.43
C TYR A 435 -24.89 2.71 14.77
N ALA A 436 -24.43 1.72 15.53
CA ALA A 436 -23.74 0.55 15.03
C ALA A 436 -24.66 -0.66 15.06
N CYS A 437 -24.66 -1.42 13.97
CA CYS A 437 -25.38 -2.68 13.79
C CYS A 437 -24.45 -3.85 14.10
N TYR A 438 -24.83 -4.68 15.06
CA TYR A 438 -24.08 -5.85 15.50
C TYR A 438 -24.83 -7.13 15.16
N LEU A 439 -24.11 -8.06 14.56
CA LEU A 439 -24.55 -9.44 14.38
C LEU A 439 -24.19 -10.23 15.65
N VAL A 440 -25.18 -10.84 16.30
CA VAL A 440 -24.98 -11.72 17.47
C VAL A 440 -25.16 -13.18 17.06
N TYR A 441 -24.12 -13.99 17.24
CA TYR A 441 -24.05 -15.33 16.64
C TYR A 441 -23.18 -16.31 17.43
N LYS A 442 -23.33 -17.60 17.12
CA LYS A 442 -22.42 -18.69 17.47
C LYS A 442 -21.91 -19.31 16.19
N TYR A 443 -20.67 -19.78 16.21
CA TYR A 443 -20.06 -20.42 15.06
C TYR A 443 -19.12 -21.53 15.51
N THR A 444 -19.30 -22.73 14.95
CA THR A 444 -18.56 -23.94 15.33
C THR A 444 -17.61 -24.45 14.24
N GLY A 445 -17.49 -23.73 13.13
CA GLY A 445 -16.59 -24.08 12.03
C GLY A 445 -15.19 -23.47 12.17
N ASP A 446 -14.35 -23.73 11.16
CA ASP A 446 -13.04 -23.11 11.00
C ASP A 446 -13.14 -21.63 10.62
N GLN A 447 -12.07 -20.86 10.78
CA GLN A 447 -12.03 -19.42 10.51
C GLN A 447 -12.82 -18.99 9.26
N LEU A 448 -13.85 -18.18 9.50
CA LEU A 448 -14.77 -17.68 8.49
C LEU A 448 -14.60 -16.17 8.27
N VAL A 449 -14.63 -15.77 7.01
CA VAL A 449 -14.59 -14.38 6.56
C VAL A 449 -15.82 -14.11 5.71
N LEU A 450 -16.54 -13.04 6.02
CA LEU A 450 -17.67 -12.57 5.23
C LEU A 450 -17.31 -11.26 4.54
N LYS A 451 -17.80 -11.10 3.31
CA LYS A 451 -17.75 -9.87 2.54
C LYS A 451 -19.01 -9.05 2.81
N THR A 452 -18.86 -7.76 3.07
CA THR A 452 -19.97 -6.80 3.14
C THR A 452 -20.23 -6.19 1.76
N PRO A 453 -21.49 -5.83 1.42
CA PRO A 453 -21.84 -5.46 0.06
C PRO A 453 -21.54 -3.98 -0.25
N HIS A 454 -21.53 -3.67 -1.55
CA HIS A 454 -21.54 -2.31 -2.07
C HIS A 454 -22.99 -1.83 -2.17
N THR A 455 -23.33 -0.76 -1.47
CA THR A 455 -24.57 0.00 -1.72
C THR A 455 -24.21 1.45 -2.03
N LYS A 456 -25.04 2.09 -2.87
CA LYS A 456 -24.68 3.27 -3.67
C LYS A 456 -24.42 4.57 -2.88
N ASP A 457 -24.66 4.58 -1.56
CA ASP A 457 -24.45 5.75 -0.70
C ASP A 457 -23.08 5.79 -0.01
N ARG A 458 -22.59 7.01 0.21
CA ARG A 458 -21.16 7.30 0.39
C ARG A 458 -20.53 6.87 1.73
N ASN A 459 -21.24 6.18 2.61
CA ASN A 459 -20.80 5.89 4.00
C ASN A 459 -20.85 4.40 4.41
N TYR A 460 -20.58 3.44 3.51
CA TYR A 460 -20.49 2.03 3.89
C TYR A 460 -19.08 1.58 4.31
N ILE A 461 -19.03 0.69 5.30
CA ILE A 461 -17.85 -0.14 5.60
C ILE A 461 -17.62 -1.08 4.40
N ARG A 462 -16.81 -0.64 3.43
CA ARG A 462 -16.28 -1.51 2.38
C ARG A 462 -15.26 -2.44 3.04
N GLY A 463 -15.54 -3.74 3.14
CA GLY A 463 -14.52 -4.62 3.69
C GLY A 463 -14.91 -6.07 3.87
N TYR A 464 -14.04 -6.74 4.62
CA TYR A 464 -14.21 -8.11 5.06
C TYR A 464 -14.26 -8.14 6.58
N ILE A 465 -15.15 -8.96 7.12
CA ILE A 465 -15.27 -9.18 8.56
C ILE A 465 -14.87 -10.61 8.89
N TYR A 466 -14.15 -10.79 9.99
CA TYR A 466 -13.88 -12.12 10.53
C TYR A 466 -14.95 -12.49 11.54
N LEU A 467 -15.40 -13.76 11.54
CA LEU A 467 -16.30 -14.28 12.58
C LEU A 467 -15.59 -14.98 13.74
N LEU A 468 -14.28 -15.19 13.62
CA LEU A 468 -13.42 -15.63 14.72
C LEU A 468 -12.19 -14.73 14.78
N SER A 469 -11.50 -14.69 15.91
CA SER A 469 -10.26 -13.92 16.05
C SER A 469 -9.28 -14.25 14.92
N PRO A 470 -8.82 -13.26 14.13
CA PRO A 470 -7.92 -13.52 13.01
C PRO A 470 -6.66 -14.29 13.42
N PRO A 471 -6.09 -15.12 12.53
CA PRO A 471 -4.84 -15.83 12.81
C PRO A 471 -3.73 -14.88 13.27
N LYS A 472 -2.97 -15.27 14.30
CA LYS A 472 -1.79 -14.49 14.73
C LYS A 472 -0.62 -14.73 13.78
N THR A 473 0.12 -13.68 13.47
CA THR A 473 1.37 -13.80 12.69
C THR A 473 2.38 -14.67 13.45
N PRO A 474 2.94 -15.72 12.83
CA PRO A 474 4.00 -16.50 13.43
C PRO A 474 5.30 -15.68 13.52
N ILE A 475 5.98 -15.75 14.66
CA ILE A 475 7.33 -15.23 14.86
C ILE A 475 8.31 -16.41 14.76
N ILE A 476 9.30 -16.29 13.88
CA ILE A 476 10.38 -17.26 13.73
C ILE A 476 11.52 -16.85 14.68
N GLY A 477 11.77 -17.67 15.71
CA GLY A 477 12.97 -17.58 16.54
C GLY A 477 14.17 -18.29 15.89
N GLN A 478 15.39 -18.05 16.41
CA GLN A 478 16.67 -18.62 15.91
C GLN A 478 16.75 -20.16 15.86
N ASN A 479 15.73 -20.88 16.32
CA ASN A 479 15.57 -22.31 16.08
C ASN A 479 14.18 -22.51 15.46
N LEU A 480 14.10 -23.14 14.27
CA LEU A 480 12.85 -23.48 13.55
C LEU A 480 11.79 -24.24 14.39
N GLY A 481 12.08 -24.59 15.65
CA GLY A 481 11.18 -25.23 16.60
C GLY A 481 10.51 -24.33 17.66
N GLN A 482 10.90 -23.07 17.84
CA GLN A 482 10.26 -22.17 18.82
C GLN A 482 9.50 -21.04 18.13
N LYS A 483 8.18 -21.23 17.98
CA LYS A 483 7.26 -20.22 17.47
C LYS A 483 6.57 -19.51 18.62
N THR A 484 6.68 -18.19 18.65
CA THR A 484 5.81 -17.31 19.44
C THR A 484 4.89 -16.54 18.49
N HIS A 485 3.85 -15.91 19.03
CA HIS A 485 2.85 -15.19 18.23
C HIS A 485 2.71 -13.76 18.73
N SER A 486 2.77 -12.78 17.84
CA SER A 486 2.53 -11.36 18.17
C SER A 486 1.06 -10.99 18.02
N SER A 487 0.62 -10.06 18.86
CA SER A 487 -0.63 -9.31 18.69
C SER A 487 -0.43 -8.20 17.64
N LEU A 488 -1.33 -8.12 16.68
CA LEU A 488 -1.25 -7.22 15.51
C LEU A 488 -1.41 -5.72 15.88
N LYS A 489 -0.63 -4.82 15.26
CA LYS A 489 -1.07 -3.42 15.02
C LYS A 489 -2.00 -3.43 13.81
N ARG A 490 -3.30 -3.69 14.04
CA ARG A 490 -4.28 -3.89 12.96
C ARG A 490 -4.64 -2.58 12.28
N SER A 491 -4.93 -2.63 10.98
CA SER A 491 -5.55 -1.49 10.29
C SER A 491 -6.85 -1.12 11.02
N LYS A 492 -7.16 0.18 11.12
CA LYS A 492 -8.41 0.69 11.71
C LYS A 492 -9.70 0.08 11.12
N PHE A 493 -9.59 -0.62 9.99
CA PHE A 493 -10.68 -1.20 9.21
C PHE A 493 -10.90 -2.71 9.42
N ILE A 494 -10.09 -3.39 10.26
CA ILE A 494 -10.36 -4.80 10.60
C ILE A 494 -11.31 -4.82 11.79
N VAL A 495 -12.59 -5.12 11.52
CA VAL A 495 -13.57 -5.36 12.59
C VAL A 495 -13.28 -6.74 13.19
N VAL A 496 -12.96 -6.75 14.49
CA VAL A 496 -12.64 -7.96 15.24
C VAL A 496 -13.90 -8.42 16.00
N PRO A 497 -14.29 -9.69 15.89
CA PRO A 497 -15.41 -10.21 16.65
C PRO A 497 -15.05 -10.30 18.15
N ARG A 498 -16.04 -10.09 19.02
CA ARG A 498 -15.88 -10.14 20.47
C ARG A 498 -16.74 -11.24 21.05
N GLN A 499 -16.19 -12.01 21.98
CA GLN A 499 -16.97 -12.93 22.80
C GLN A 499 -17.64 -12.19 23.95
N ARG A 500 -18.92 -12.47 24.17
CA ARG A 500 -19.75 -11.93 25.24
C ARG A 500 -19.74 -12.84 26.47
N ASN A 501 -20.17 -12.30 27.60
CA ASN A 501 -20.25 -13.06 28.87
C ASN A 501 -21.33 -14.16 28.85
N ASP A 502 -22.34 -14.02 27.98
CA ASP A 502 -23.40 -15.00 27.74
C ASP A 502 -22.97 -16.14 26.78
N GLY A 503 -21.70 -16.14 26.34
CA GLY A 503 -21.15 -17.15 25.44
C GLY A 503 -21.48 -16.95 23.95
N TRP A 504 -22.21 -15.89 23.59
CA TRP A 504 -22.39 -15.49 22.19
C TRP A 504 -21.22 -14.65 21.67
N MET A 505 -21.02 -14.66 20.36
CA MET A 505 -20.10 -13.75 19.67
C MET A 505 -20.87 -12.55 19.12
N GLU A 506 -20.23 -11.39 19.06
CA GLU A 506 -20.76 -10.23 18.35
C GLU A 506 -19.72 -9.61 17.41
N VAL A 507 -20.18 -9.08 16.28
CA VAL A 507 -19.34 -8.34 15.33
C VAL A 507 -20.12 -7.18 14.72
N LYS A 508 -19.49 -6.02 14.58
CA LYS A 508 -20.09 -4.86 13.90
C LYS A 508 -20.14 -5.11 12.40
N VAL A 509 -21.31 -4.99 11.78
CA VAL A 509 -21.50 -5.22 10.35
C VAL A 509 -21.87 -3.94 9.58
N TRP A 510 -22.38 -2.93 10.29
CA TRP A 510 -22.76 -1.65 9.69
C TRP A 510 -22.75 -0.53 10.73
N GLU A 511 -22.58 0.71 10.28
CA GLU A 511 -22.66 1.92 11.08
C GLU A 511 -23.36 3.00 10.26
N PHE A 512 -24.32 3.71 10.84
CA PHE A 512 -25.12 4.71 10.15
C PHE A 512 -25.63 5.78 11.11
N GLN A 513 -25.94 6.95 10.58
CA GLN A 513 -26.70 7.97 11.29
C GLN A 513 -28.08 8.11 10.61
N PRO A 514 -29.19 8.03 11.36
CA PRO A 514 -30.53 8.25 10.83
C PRO A 514 -30.63 9.59 10.08
N PRO A 515 -31.22 9.64 8.87
CA PRO A 515 -31.48 10.89 8.19
C PRO A 515 -32.48 11.74 8.97
N SER A 516 -32.32 13.05 8.97
CA SER A 516 -33.21 13.97 9.69
C SER A 516 -34.59 14.16 9.05
N SER A 517 -34.78 13.71 7.79
CA SER A 517 -35.97 14.00 6.97
C SER A 517 -36.75 12.76 6.50
N THR A 518 -36.43 11.57 7.00
CA THR A 518 -37.10 10.32 6.60
C THR A 518 -37.82 9.68 7.77
N ASP A 519 -39.02 9.16 7.55
CA ASP A 519 -39.80 8.46 8.59
C ASP A 519 -39.28 7.04 8.86
N THR A 520 -38.62 6.42 7.87
CA THR A 520 -38.09 5.06 7.93
C THR A 520 -36.69 4.95 7.34
N ILE A 521 -35.97 3.91 7.76
CA ILE A 521 -34.65 3.50 7.28
C ILE A 521 -34.76 2.05 6.80
N ASP A 522 -34.40 1.82 5.53
CA ASP A 522 -34.29 0.48 4.98
C ASP A 522 -32.89 -0.09 5.26
N MET A 523 -32.83 -1.04 6.19
CA MET A 523 -31.65 -1.85 6.41
C MET A 523 -31.63 -2.99 5.39
N TYR A 524 -30.63 -2.97 4.52
CA TYR A 524 -30.32 -4.07 3.61
C TYR A 524 -28.82 -4.36 3.63
N ILE A 525 -28.42 -5.47 4.27
CA ILE A 525 -27.02 -5.90 4.38
C ILE A 525 -26.91 -7.35 3.88
N MET A 526 -26.34 -7.52 2.70
CA MET A 526 -25.98 -8.82 2.12
C MET A 526 -24.59 -9.26 2.57
N LEU A 527 -24.51 -10.35 3.35
CA LEU A 527 -23.26 -10.96 3.78
C LEU A 527 -23.02 -12.25 2.98
N THR A 528 -21.82 -12.38 2.41
CA THR A 528 -21.47 -13.54 1.55
C THR A 528 -20.06 -14.05 1.81
N THR A 529 -19.82 -15.34 1.60
CA THR A 529 -18.43 -15.85 1.57
C THR A 529 -17.75 -15.44 0.27
N PRO A 530 -16.51 -14.94 0.30
CA PRO A 530 -15.79 -14.57 -0.92
C PRO A 530 -15.60 -15.73 -1.90
N ASP A 531 -15.50 -16.94 -1.37
CA ASP A 531 -15.24 -18.19 -2.10
C ASP A 531 -16.51 -18.98 -2.47
N TYR A 532 -17.70 -18.42 -2.17
CA TYR A 532 -19.01 -19.05 -2.38
C TYR A 532 -19.19 -20.42 -1.69
N ASN A 533 -18.39 -20.71 -0.67
CA ASN A 533 -18.54 -21.90 0.17
C ASN A 533 -19.71 -21.71 1.15
N ASP A 534 -20.39 -22.81 1.46
CA ASP A 534 -21.49 -22.82 2.42
C ASP A 534 -21.02 -22.43 3.83
N ILE A 535 -21.84 -21.63 4.53
CA ILE A 535 -21.59 -21.12 5.87
C ILE A 535 -22.21 -22.06 6.91
N SER A 536 -21.92 -23.36 6.79
CA SER A 536 -22.45 -24.35 7.73
C SER A 536 -21.91 -24.12 9.15
N GLY A 537 -22.81 -24.20 10.14
CA GLY A 537 -22.48 -24.03 11.56
C GLY A 537 -22.59 -22.58 12.07
N LEU A 538 -23.00 -21.62 11.23
CA LEU A 538 -23.35 -20.27 11.70
C LEU A 538 -24.77 -20.24 12.25
N ILE A 539 -24.88 -19.86 13.51
CA ILE A 539 -26.13 -19.73 14.25
C ILE A 539 -26.29 -18.26 14.63
N ILE A 540 -27.33 -17.59 14.17
CA ILE A 540 -27.58 -16.17 14.43
C ILE A 540 -28.73 -16.04 15.44
N GLU A 541 -28.47 -15.38 16.56
CA GLU A 541 -29.50 -15.06 17.55
C GLU A 541 -30.29 -13.82 17.13
N SER A 542 -29.58 -12.72 16.86
CA SER A 542 -30.20 -11.41 16.69
C SER A 542 -29.30 -10.40 15.99
N ILE A 543 -29.92 -9.30 15.57
CA ILE A 543 -29.27 -8.06 15.16
C ILE A 543 -29.51 -7.00 16.23
N GLU A 544 -28.45 -6.34 16.71
CA GLU A 544 -28.52 -5.28 17.72
C GLU A 544 -28.07 -3.93 17.14
N LEU A 545 -28.93 -2.91 17.22
CA LEU A 545 -28.61 -1.52 16.92
C LEU A 545 -28.33 -0.78 18.21
N ARG A 546 -27.10 -0.32 18.37
CA ARG A 546 -26.62 0.36 19.57
C ARG A 546 -26.04 1.74 19.22
N PRO A 547 -26.33 2.79 20.01
CA PRO A 547 -25.67 4.09 19.87
C PRO A 547 -24.14 3.98 19.96
N VAL A 548 -23.43 4.67 19.08
CA VAL A 548 -21.98 4.84 19.14
C VAL A 548 -21.68 6.00 20.09
N VAL A 549 -20.78 5.80 21.04
CA VAL A 549 -20.30 6.89 21.92
C VAL A 549 -19.33 7.74 21.12
N ALA A 550 -19.66 9.01 20.89
CA ALA A 550 -18.72 9.94 20.26
C ALA A 550 -17.51 10.10 21.20
N HIS A 551 -16.32 9.72 20.74
CA HIS A 551 -15.10 10.19 21.38
C HIS A 551 -15.01 11.69 21.10
N SER A 552 -15.11 12.49 22.16
CA SER A 552 -14.74 13.91 22.09
C SER A 552 -13.31 14.00 21.57
N THR A 553 -13.15 14.48 20.34
CA THR A 553 -11.88 14.78 19.68
C THR A 553 -11.04 15.77 20.45
#